data_AF-A0A1V5XK94-F1
#
_entry.id   AF-A0A1V5XK94-F1
#
_cell.length_a   1.000
_cell.length_b   1.000
_cell.length_c   1.000
_cell.angle_alpha   90.00
_cell.angle_beta   90.00
_cell.angle_gamma   90.00
#
_symmetry.space_group_name_H-M   'P 1'
#
loop_
_entity.id
_entity.type
_entity.pdbx_description
1 polymer ?
#
loop_
_entity_poly.entity_id
_entity_poly.type
_entity_poly.pdbx_seq_one_letter_code
_entity_poly.pdbx_strand_id
1 'polypeptide(L)'
;MLNLKHCIFDFFKKVKSNNIEIYNEFSLQHEMGIYLRSILPEFKIQFERNVSFFNINSVTIKKEIDIVVYKEDLSEKYAIELKCPNNGQYPEQLYSFTKDIKFMEQLHENGFDKTYCVSFVSSKPFYSGTINEGIYKYYRDEFKVYGNISKPTGAGKETDFIILDGIYDIRWIDFDEKSKFYVVEISDEVCDVERTGKTHYIPKDTATKFPVKAAISRSGNLTTYEIRNYIRGILVETKEKGKSEIVLISGHIHKELNLINCMPPVCDAMYSIKKKKDKIIYAPPKGKSSRLEIKYYL
;
A
#
# COMPACT_ATOMS: atom_id res chain seq x y z
N MET A 1 13.30 -10.79 -12.93
CA MET A 1 12.13 -10.69 -12.05
C MET A 1 10.90 -10.59 -12.93
N LEU A 2 9.89 -11.41 -12.69
CA LEU A 2 8.66 -11.48 -13.46
C LEU A 2 7.93 -10.14 -13.51
N ASN A 3 7.52 -9.70 -14.70
CA ASN A 3 6.65 -8.54 -14.86
C ASN A 3 5.17 -8.96 -14.75
N LEU A 4 4.75 -9.31 -13.53
CA LEU A 4 3.40 -9.83 -13.28
C LEU A 4 2.30 -8.79 -13.58
N LYS A 5 2.60 -7.50 -13.40
CA LYS A 5 1.70 -6.41 -13.81
C LYS A 5 1.33 -6.52 -15.28
N HIS A 6 2.31 -6.68 -16.17
CA HIS A 6 2.05 -6.83 -17.60
C HIS A 6 1.13 -8.03 -17.89
N CYS A 7 1.36 -9.16 -17.22
CA CYS A 7 0.50 -10.34 -17.34
C CYS A 7 -0.95 -10.05 -16.90
N ILE A 8 -1.16 -9.33 -15.79
CA ILE A 8 -2.49 -8.92 -15.33
C ILE A 8 -3.20 -8.03 -16.37
N PHE A 9 -2.47 -7.10 -16.99
CA PHE A 9 -3.03 -6.27 -18.06
C PHE A 9 -3.40 -7.08 -19.29
N ASP A 10 -2.55 -8.03 -19.70
CA ASP A 10 -2.83 -8.91 -20.83
C ASP A 10 -4.00 -9.86 -20.57
N PHE A 11 -4.21 -10.28 -19.31
CA PHE A 11 -5.41 -10.99 -18.90
C PHE A 11 -6.68 -10.21 -19.28
N PHE A 12 -6.80 -8.94 -18.89
CA PHE A 12 -7.99 -8.14 -19.23
C PHE A 12 -8.14 -7.95 -20.75
N LYS A 13 -7.04 -7.83 -21.51
CA LYS A 13 -7.12 -7.81 -22.99
C LYS A 13 -7.71 -9.12 -23.52
N LYS A 14 -7.28 -10.27 -23.00
CA LYS A 14 -7.78 -11.60 -23.38
C LYS A 14 -9.25 -11.77 -23.01
N VAL A 15 -9.65 -11.36 -21.81
CA VAL A 15 -11.06 -11.39 -21.37
C VAL A 15 -11.92 -10.63 -22.37
N LYS A 16 -11.49 -9.41 -22.76
CA LYS A 16 -12.19 -8.59 -23.74
C LYS A 16 -12.21 -9.20 -25.14
N SER A 17 -11.08 -9.70 -25.65
CA SER A 17 -11.00 -10.25 -27.01
C SER A 17 -11.81 -11.52 -27.19
N ASN A 18 -11.92 -12.31 -26.13
CA ASN A 18 -12.58 -13.61 -26.15
C ASN A 18 -13.99 -13.58 -25.57
N ASN A 19 -14.48 -12.40 -25.17
CA ASN A 19 -15.78 -12.21 -24.52
C ASN A 19 -15.98 -13.14 -23.31
N ILE A 20 -14.96 -13.26 -22.46
CA ILE A 20 -15.01 -14.07 -21.24
C ILE A 20 -15.85 -13.31 -20.20
N GLU A 21 -16.81 -14.00 -19.59
CA GLU A 21 -17.72 -13.40 -18.63
C GLU A 21 -17.10 -13.34 -17.22
N ILE A 22 -17.02 -12.14 -16.65
CA ILE A 22 -16.60 -11.90 -15.26
C ILE A 22 -17.78 -11.29 -14.51
N TYR A 23 -18.43 -12.07 -13.67
CA TYR A 23 -19.69 -11.69 -13.01
C TYR A 23 -19.61 -11.62 -11.48
N ASN A 24 -18.51 -12.11 -10.89
CA ASN A 24 -18.20 -11.99 -9.48
C ASN A 24 -16.70 -12.26 -9.21
N GLU A 25 -16.29 -12.15 -7.94
CA GLU A 25 -14.89 -12.34 -7.52
C GLU A 25 -14.35 -13.73 -7.81
N PHE A 26 -15.19 -14.76 -7.66
CA PHE A 26 -14.82 -16.14 -7.96
C PHE A 26 -14.48 -16.33 -9.45
N SER A 27 -15.31 -15.79 -10.35
CA SER A 27 -15.05 -15.82 -11.79
C SER A 27 -13.76 -15.07 -12.15
N LEU A 28 -13.53 -13.89 -11.57
CA LEU A 28 -12.28 -13.13 -11.77
C LEU A 28 -11.06 -13.93 -11.33
N GLN A 29 -11.12 -14.55 -10.15
CA GLN A 29 -10.04 -15.35 -9.60
C GLN A 29 -9.71 -16.56 -10.47
N HIS A 30 -10.72 -17.35 -10.84
CA HIS A 30 -10.51 -18.58 -11.61
C HIS A 30 -9.97 -18.28 -13.01
N GLU A 31 -10.57 -17.32 -13.72
CA GLU A 31 -10.12 -16.94 -15.06
C GLU A 31 -8.70 -16.38 -15.04
N MET A 32 -8.37 -15.51 -14.07
CA MET A 32 -7.03 -14.95 -13.95
C MET A 32 -6.00 -16.02 -13.61
N GLY A 33 -6.27 -16.87 -12.61
CA GLY A 33 -5.31 -17.89 -12.22
C GLY A 33 -5.09 -18.97 -13.27
N ILE A 34 -6.14 -19.37 -14.01
CA ILE A 34 -6.00 -20.29 -15.16
C ILE A 34 -5.17 -19.64 -16.26
N TYR A 35 -5.43 -18.38 -16.57
CA TYR A 35 -4.62 -17.63 -17.52
C TYR A 35 -3.15 -17.58 -17.10
N LEU A 36 -2.85 -17.21 -15.85
CA LEU A 36 -1.48 -17.14 -15.35
C LEU A 36 -0.78 -18.51 -15.38
N ARG A 37 -1.48 -19.61 -15.05
CA ARG A 37 -0.94 -20.99 -15.23
C ARG A 37 -0.54 -21.29 -16.66
N SER A 38 -1.30 -20.80 -17.64
CA SER A 38 -1.02 -21.08 -19.04
C SER A 38 0.20 -20.34 -19.58
N ILE A 39 0.54 -19.18 -19.01
CA ILE A 39 1.63 -18.32 -19.50
C ILE A 39 2.88 -18.32 -18.61
N LEU A 40 2.81 -18.87 -17.40
CA LEU A 40 3.91 -18.92 -16.43
C LEU A 40 4.25 -20.35 -15.99
N PRO A 41 4.71 -21.23 -16.91
CA PRO A 41 4.97 -22.65 -16.60
C PRO A 41 6.09 -22.86 -15.57
N GLU A 42 6.97 -21.87 -15.38
CA GLU A 42 8.07 -21.92 -14.41
C GLU A 42 7.63 -21.56 -12.98
N PHE A 43 6.40 -21.07 -12.81
CA PHE A 43 5.86 -20.66 -11.53
C PHE A 43 4.72 -21.58 -11.10
N LYS A 44 4.61 -21.81 -9.79
CA LYS A 44 3.40 -22.35 -9.17
C LYS A 44 2.38 -21.25 -8.98
N ILE A 45 1.15 -21.50 -9.45
CA ILE A 45 -0.01 -20.63 -9.26
C ILE A 45 -1.06 -21.37 -8.43
N GLN A 46 -1.34 -20.84 -7.24
CA GLN A 46 -2.28 -21.43 -6.28
C GLN A 46 -3.29 -20.37 -5.82
N PHE A 47 -4.47 -20.85 -5.44
CA PHE A 47 -5.59 -20.04 -4.99
C PHE A 47 -5.77 -20.18 -3.49
N GLU A 48 -6.34 -19.16 -2.84
CA GLU A 48 -6.73 -19.20 -1.42
C GLU A 48 -5.60 -19.77 -0.55
N ARG A 49 -4.38 -19.25 -0.73
CA ARG A 49 -3.20 -19.81 -0.08
C ARG A 49 -2.93 -19.11 1.24
N ASN A 50 -2.90 -19.89 2.32
CA ASN A 50 -2.63 -19.35 3.64
C ASN A 50 -1.21 -18.77 3.75
N VAL A 51 -1.07 -17.59 4.37
CA VAL A 51 0.20 -16.88 4.58
C VAL A 51 1.25 -17.72 5.33
N SER A 52 0.82 -18.63 6.21
CA SER A 52 1.71 -19.51 6.97
C SER A 52 2.56 -20.43 6.08
N PHE A 53 2.09 -20.74 4.86
CA PHE A 53 2.88 -21.50 3.89
C PHE A 53 4.20 -20.80 3.54
N PHE A 54 4.23 -19.46 3.59
CA PHE A 54 5.40 -18.66 3.30
C PHE A 54 6.19 -18.28 4.57
N ASN A 55 5.99 -19.02 5.66
CA ASN A 55 6.60 -18.76 6.98
C ASN A 55 6.22 -17.38 7.56
N ILE A 56 5.10 -16.82 7.14
CA ILE A 56 4.56 -15.57 7.69
C ILE A 56 3.71 -15.93 8.92
N ASN A 57 4.34 -15.82 10.09
CA ASN A 57 3.71 -16.07 11.39
C ASN A 57 3.31 -14.78 12.12
N SER A 58 3.60 -13.63 11.53
CA SER A 58 3.18 -12.32 12.03
C SER A 58 1.66 -12.15 11.89
N VAL A 59 1.08 -11.27 12.70
CA VAL A 59 -0.35 -10.95 12.60
C VAL A 59 -0.57 -10.07 11.38
N THR A 60 -1.16 -10.64 10.34
CA THR A 60 -1.66 -9.95 9.14
C THR A 60 -3.17 -9.68 9.26
N ILE A 61 -3.68 -8.69 8.53
CA ILE A 61 -5.11 -8.32 8.56
C ILE A 61 -6.01 -9.37 7.90
N LYS A 62 -5.45 -10.17 6.98
CA LYS A 62 -6.07 -11.35 6.35
C LYS A 62 -5.09 -12.53 6.44
N LYS A 63 -5.58 -13.76 6.25
CA LYS A 63 -4.76 -14.98 6.34
C LYS A 63 -4.66 -15.78 5.05
N GLU A 64 -5.62 -15.62 4.15
CA GLU A 64 -5.64 -16.26 2.84
C GLU A 64 -5.29 -15.22 1.77
N ILE A 65 -4.53 -15.64 0.77
CA ILE A 65 -4.14 -14.84 -0.39
C ILE A 65 -4.92 -15.38 -1.60
N ASP A 66 -5.61 -14.50 -2.33
CA ASP A 66 -6.50 -14.95 -3.41
C ASP A 66 -5.75 -15.70 -4.51
N ILE A 67 -4.61 -15.16 -4.97
CA ILE A 67 -3.70 -15.84 -5.90
C ILE A 67 -2.25 -15.61 -5.48
N VAL A 68 -1.48 -16.69 -5.40
CA VAL A 68 -0.02 -16.64 -5.25
C VAL A 68 0.68 -17.16 -6.49
N VAL A 69 1.80 -16.53 -6.85
CA VAL A 69 2.66 -16.92 -7.98
C VAL A 69 4.08 -17.05 -7.43
N TYR A 70 4.67 -18.25 -7.43
CA TYR A 70 5.99 -18.45 -6.82
C TYR A 70 6.82 -19.53 -7.50
N LYS A 71 8.15 -19.42 -7.43
CA LYS A 71 9.07 -20.51 -7.83
C LYS A 71 9.10 -21.60 -6.77
N GLU A 72 9.30 -22.86 -7.16
CA GLU A 72 9.34 -24.02 -6.26
C GLU A 72 10.22 -23.81 -5.02
N ASP A 73 11.38 -23.18 -5.22
CA ASP A 73 12.40 -22.91 -4.20
C ASP A 73 12.11 -21.66 -3.36
N LEU A 74 10.98 -20.97 -3.60
CA LEU A 74 10.54 -19.73 -2.96
C LEU A 74 11.50 -18.53 -3.14
N SER A 75 12.44 -18.64 -4.10
CA SER A 75 13.38 -17.56 -4.44
C SER A 75 12.70 -16.33 -5.02
N GLU A 76 11.51 -16.51 -5.60
CA GLU A 76 10.70 -15.47 -6.22
C GLU A 76 9.23 -15.76 -5.96
N LYS A 77 8.49 -14.80 -5.41
CA LYS A 77 7.08 -14.94 -5.02
C LYS A 77 6.31 -13.63 -5.09
N TYR A 78 5.08 -13.74 -5.57
CA TYR A 78 4.14 -12.65 -5.78
C TYR A 78 2.78 -13.02 -5.20
N ALA A 79 2.03 -11.99 -4.81
CA ALA A 79 0.65 -12.13 -4.31
C ALA A 79 -0.27 -11.19 -5.08
N ILE A 80 -1.49 -11.64 -5.34
CA ILE A 80 -2.55 -10.84 -5.94
C ILE A 80 -3.79 -10.97 -5.07
N GLU A 81 -4.34 -9.82 -4.67
CA GLU A 81 -5.66 -9.71 -4.06
C GLU A 81 -6.66 -9.18 -5.08
N LEU A 82 -7.86 -9.76 -5.10
CA LEU A 82 -8.89 -9.52 -6.08
C LEU A 82 -10.13 -8.93 -5.44
N LYS A 83 -10.72 -7.96 -6.15
CA LYS A 83 -12.05 -7.43 -5.83
C LYS A 83 -12.92 -7.39 -7.06
N CYS A 84 -14.06 -8.06 -7.00
CA CYS A 84 -15.11 -7.91 -8.01
C CYS A 84 -16.47 -7.74 -7.31
N PRO A 85 -16.71 -6.55 -6.74
CA PRO A 85 -17.88 -6.31 -5.92
C PRO A 85 -19.18 -6.37 -6.72
N ASN A 86 -20.22 -6.88 -6.06
CA ASN A 86 -21.60 -6.73 -6.51
C ASN A 86 -22.13 -5.31 -6.19
N ASN A 87 -23.31 -4.98 -6.72
CA ASN A 87 -23.95 -3.68 -6.45
C ASN A 87 -24.31 -3.48 -4.97
N GLY A 88 -24.15 -2.24 -4.49
CA GLY A 88 -24.57 -1.82 -3.14
C GLY A 88 -23.40 -1.59 -2.18
N GLN A 89 -23.68 -1.17 -0.95
CA GLN A 89 -22.69 -0.99 0.13
C GLN A 89 -21.37 -0.29 -0.26
N TYR A 90 -21.41 0.65 -1.22
CA TYR A 90 -20.21 1.20 -1.85
C TYR A 90 -19.17 1.75 -0.87
N PRO A 91 -19.52 2.46 0.23
CA PRO A 91 -18.52 2.90 1.19
C PRO A 91 -17.75 1.74 1.84
N GLU A 92 -18.46 0.69 2.27
CA GLU A 92 -17.84 -0.47 2.92
C GLU A 92 -17.01 -1.30 1.94
N GLN A 93 -17.47 -1.39 0.69
CA GLN A 93 -16.70 -2.05 -0.35
C GLN A 93 -15.41 -1.30 -0.68
N LEU A 94 -15.44 0.03 -0.80
CA LEU A 94 -14.22 0.84 -0.95
C LEU A 94 -13.30 0.76 0.27
N TYR A 95 -13.86 0.67 1.47
CA TYR A 95 -13.06 0.41 2.68
C TYR A 95 -12.42 -0.98 2.64
N SER A 96 -13.11 -1.99 2.10
CA SER A 96 -12.52 -3.32 1.89
C SER A 96 -11.39 -3.31 0.87
N PHE A 97 -11.47 -2.50 -0.19
CA PHE A 97 -10.38 -2.33 -1.14
C PHE A 97 -9.12 -1.80 -0.44
N THR A 98 -9.30 -0.86 0.49
CA THR A 98 -8.20 -0.35 1.33
C THR A 98 -7.61 -1.44 2.24
N LYS A 99 -8.42 -2.39 2.73
CA LYS A 99 -7.91 -3.54 3.53
C LYS A 99 -7.03 -4.44 2.68
N ASP A 100 -7.42 -4.66 1.43
CA ASP A 100 -6.68 -5.49 0.49
C ASP A 100 -5.32 -4.85 0.17
N ILE A 101 -5.27 -3.53 -0.04
CA ILE A 101 -4.00 -2.78 -0.17
C ILE A 101 -3.14 -2.96 1.09
N LYS A 102 -3.72 -2.83 2.29
CA LYS A 102 -2.97 -3.03 3.54
C LYS A 102 -2.43 -4.46 3.66
N PHE A 103 -3.22 -5.45 3.24
CA PHE A 103 -2.78 -6.83 3.27
C PHE A 103 -1.60 -7.05 2.31
N MET A 104 -1.67 -6.49 1.10
CA MET A 104 -0.57 -6.56 0.13
C MET A 104 0.69 -5.84 0.63
N GLU A 105 0.59 -4.73 1.38
CA GLU A 105 1.73 -4.11 2.08
C GLU A 105 2.39 -5.10 3.04
N GLN A 106 1.58 -5.75 3.88
CA GLN A 106 2.08 -6.71 4.87
C GLN A 106 2.77 -7.89 4.21
N LEU A 107 2.26 -8.41 3.09
CA LEU A 107 2.91 -9.50 2.36
C LEU A 107 4.24 -9.05 1.76
N HIS A 108 4.30 -7.85 1.16
CA HIS A 108 5.55 -7.27 0.64
C HIS A 108 6.60 -7.11 1.75
N GLU A 109 6.20 -6.54 2.89
CA GLU A 109 7.06 -6.39 4.07
C GLU A 109 7.56 -7.74 4.63
N ASN A 110 6.80 -8.81 4.44
CA ASN A 110 7.17 -10.18 4.83
C ASN A 110 7.87 -10.96 3.70
N GLY A 111 8.40 -10.25 2.69
CA GLY A 111 9.38 -10.76 1.75
C GLY A 111 8.83 -11.25 0.42
N PHE A 112 7.57 -10.96 0.08
CA PHE A 112 7.11 -11.06 -1.31
C PHE A 112 7.81 -10.01 -2.18
N ASP A 113 8.15 -10.36 -3.42
CA ASP A 113 8.96 -9.52 -4.30
C ASP A 113 8.14 -8.34 -4.85
N LYS A 114 6.90 -8.61 -5.27
CA LYS A 114 5.87 -7.62 -5.58
C LYS A 114 4.49 -8.17 -5.21
N THR A 115 3.60 -7.29 -4.79
CA THR A 115 2.21 -7.66 -4.47
C THR A 115 1.24 -6.73 -5.19
N TYR A 116 0.03 -7.22 -5.44
CA TYR A 116 -0.91 -6.55 -6.33
C TYR A 116 -2.32 -6.54 -5.76
N CYS A 117 -3.02 -5.42 -5.90
CA CYS A 117 -4.47 -5.38 -5.77
C CYS A 117 -5.08 -5.15 -7.14
N VAL A 118 -6.01 -6.01 -7.55
CA VAL A 118 -6.77 -5.88 -8.79
C VAL A 118 -8.24 -5.77 -8.46
N SER A 119 -8.86 -4.66 -8.83
CA SER A 119 -10.31 -4.51 -8.71
C SER A 119 -10.95 -4.40 -10.08
N PHE A 120 -12.03 -5.13 -10.30
CA PHE A 120 -12.90 -5.05 -11.47
C PHE A 120 -14.31 -4.66 -11.00
N VAL A 121 -14.84 -3.53 -11.46
CA VAL A 121 -16.11 -2.98 -10.98
C VAL A 121 -17.03 -2.64 -12.15
N SER A 122 -18.31 -3.00 -12.02
CA SER A 122 -19.32 -2.77 -13.07
C SER A 122 -20.33 -1.68 -12.68
N SER A 123 -20.03 -0.90 -11.63
CA SER A 123 -20.96 0.07 -11.05
C SER A 123 -20.32 1.45 -10.90
N LYS A 124 -20.98 2.46 -11.49
CA LYS A 124 -20.55 3.86 -11.50
C LYS A 124 -20.15 4.43 -10.13
N PRO A 125 -20.86 4.13 -9.02
CA PRO A 125 -20.50 4.64 -7.70
C PRO A 125 -19.12 4.22 -7.20
N PHE A 126 -18.40 3.28 -7.79
CA PHE A 126 -17.02 3.02 -7.35
C PHE A 126 -16.04 4.11 -7.79
N TYR A 127 -16.27 4.71 -8.97
CA TYR A 127 -15.30 5.59 -9.63
C TYR A 127 -15.83 6.98 -9.95
N SER A 128 -17.13 7.24 -9.76
CA SER A 128 -17.69 8.58 -9.91
C SER A 128 -19.01 8.75 -9.15
N GLY A 129 -19.34 9.99 -8.80
CA GLY A 129 -20.57 10.32 -8.10
C GLY A 129 -20.62 11.81 -7.79
N THR A 130 -21.72 12.25 -7.18
CA THR A 130 -21.90 13.63 -6.72
C THR A 130 -21.21 13.89 -5.39
N ILE A 131 -21.05 12.85 -4.55
CA ILE A 131 -20.39 12.92 -3.24
C ILE A 131 -18.96 12.38 -3.38
N ASN A 132 -17.96 13.21 -3.15
CA ASN A 132 -16.54 12.84 -3.21
C ASN A 132 -15.80 13.12 -1.89
N GLU A 133 -16.46 12.85 -0.77
CA GLU A 133 -15.93 13.03 0.58
C GLU A 133 -15.73 11.68 1.28
N GLY A 134 -15.03 11.70 2.42
CA GLY A 134 -14.75 10.48 3.20
C GLY A 134 -13.98 9.44 2.37
N ILE A 135 -14.45 8.19 2.38
CA ILE A 135 -13.82 7.11 1.60
C ILE A 135 -13.85 7.38 0.08
N TYR A 136 -14.87 8.10 -0.42
CA TYR A 136 -15.03 8.33 -1.86
C TYR A 136 -13.95 9.24 -2.43
N LYS A 137 -13.42 10.19 -1.65
CA LYS A 137 -12.41 11.14 -2.13
C LYS A 137 -11.18 10.42 -2.70
N TYR A 138 -10.75 9.34 -2.04
CA TYR A 138 -9.56 8.57 -2.43
C TYR A 138 -9.73 7.84 -3.78
N TYR A 139 -10.95 7.40 -4.11
CA TYR A 139 -11.23 6.58 -5.29
C TYR A 139 -11.87 7.35 -6.45
N ARG A 140 -12.46 8.53 -6.19
CA ARG A 140 -13.24 9.29 -7.18
C ARG A 140 -12.67 10.68 -7.50
N ASP A 141 -11.85 11.25 -6.63
CA ASP A 141 -11.37 12.63 -6.78
C ASP A 141 -9.84 12.71 -6.74
N GLU A 142 -9.24 12.30 -5.62
CA GLU A 142 -7.78 12.26 -5.47
C GLU A 142 -7.16 11.14 -6.32
N PHE A 143 -7.93 10.09 -6.63
CA PHE A 143 -7.47 8.87 -7.31
C PHE A 143 -6.20 8.30 -6.66
N LYS A 144 -6.10 8.41 -5.34
CA LYS A 144 -4.97 7.99 -4.51
C LYS A 144 -5.47 7.54 -3.16
N VAL A 145 -4.95 6.43 -2.64
CA VAL A 145 -5.30 5.90 -1.32
C VAL A 145 -4.04 5.91 -0.45
N TYR A 146 -4.12 6.52 0.74
CA TYR A 146 -2.97 6.71 1.61
C TYR A 146 -3.38 7.01 3.06
N GLY A 147 -2.43 6.85 3.98
CA GLY A 147 -2.56 7.29 5.37
C GLY A 147 -3.65 6.55 6.15
N ASN A 148 -4.32 7.29 7.04
CA ASN A 148 -5.35 6.75 7.91
C ASN A 148 -6.71 6.83 7.23
N ILE A 149 -7.35 5.69 7.07
CA ILE A 149 -8.68 5.58 6.46
C ILE A 149 -9.60 4.98 7.50
N SER A 150 -10.53 5.78 8.01
CA SER A 150 -11.53 5.34 8.97
C SER A 150 -12.62 4.51 8.29
N LYS A 151 -13.17 3.55 9.03
CA LYS A 151 -14.35 2.81 8.63
C LYS A 151 -15.51 3.79 8.35
N PRO A 152 -16.19 3.69 7.20
CA PRO A 152 -17.11 4.73 6.77
C PRO A 152 -18.51 4.62 7.38
N THR A 153 -18.98 3.40 7.71
CA THR A 153 -20.33 3.19 8.27
C THR A 153 -20.37 2.05 9.30
N GLY A 154 -21.52 1.90 9.97
CA GLY A 154 -21.78 0.80 10.90
C GLY A 154 -21.01 0.88 12.22
N ALA A 155 -21.00 -0.24 12.95
CA ALA A 155 -20.24 -0.37 14.20
C ALA A 155 -18.74 -0.18 13.93
N GLY A 156 -18.06 0.62 14.76
CA GLY A 156 -16.65 0.94 14.55
C GLY A 156 -16.39 2.08 13.57
N LYS A 157 -17.44 2.76 13.07
CA LYS A 157 -17.28 4.00 12.32
C LYS A 157 -16.45 5.00 13.13
N GLU A 158 -15.47 5.63 12.50
CA GLU A 158 -14.52 6.60 13.08
C GLU A 158 -13.55 6.04 14.16
N THR A 159 -13.85 4.89 14.77
CA THR A 159 -12.94 4.24 15.75
C THR A 159 -12.04 3.20 15.10
N ASP A 160 -12.56 2.45 14.13
CA ASP A 160 -11.79 1.49 13.34
C ASP A 160 -11.16 2.23 12.17
N PHE A 161 -9.86 1.98 11.94
CA PHE A 161 -9.15 2.56 10.82
C PHE A 161 -8.10 1.60 10.28
N ILE A 162 -7.77 1.79 8.99
CA ILE A 162 -6.64 1.15 8.32
C ILE A 162 -5.55 2.21 8.18
N ILE A 163 -4.31 1.84 8.54
CA ILE A 163 -3.14 2.69 8.29
C ILE A 163 -2.35 2.10 7.13
N LEU A 164 -2.33 2.82 6.01
CA LEU A 164 -1.44 2.51 4.90
C LEU A 164 -0.07 3.16 5.09
N ASP A 165 0.95 2.40 4.74
CA ASP A 165 2.35 2.81 4.77
C ASP A 165 2.76 3.58 3.52
N GLY A 166 2.18 3.25 2.36
CA GLY A 166 2.41 3.89 1.08
C GLY A 166 1.31 4.86 0.63
N ILE A 167 1.52 5.39 -0.58
CA ILE A 167 0.55 6.18 -1.35
C ILE A 167 0.34 5.46 -2.66
N TYR A 168 -0.90 5.08 -2.95
CA TYR A 168 -1.21 4.22 -4.09
C TYR A 168 -2.15 4.92 -5.06
N ASP A 169 -1.70 5.09 -6.30
CA ASP A 169 -2.54 5.61 -7.38
C ASP A 169 -3.65 4.62 -7.74
N ILE A 170 -4.89 5.09 -7.73
CA ILE A 170 -6.09 4.38 -8.20
C ILE A 170 -6.42 4.87 -9.61
N ARG A 171 -5.73 4.31 -10.60
CA ARG A 171 -5.98 4.60 -12.01
C ARG A 171 -7.07 3.68 -12.53
N TRP A 172 -8.30 4.18 -12.59
CA TRP A 172 -9.41 3.47 -13.22
C TRP A 172 -9.23 3.40 -14.73
N ILE A 173 -9.25 2.19 -15.26
CA ILE A 173 -9.06 1.87 -16.67
C ILE A 173 -10.36 1.34 -17.23
N ASP A 174 -10.79 1.91 -18.35
CA ASP A 174 -11.99 1.47 -19.05
C ASP A 174 -11.82 0.05 -19.58
N PHE A 175 -12.71 -0.84 -19.14
CA PHE A 175 -12.84 -2.18 -19.71
C PHE A 175 -13.89 -2.17 -20.83
N ASP A 176 -15.09 -1.69 -20.50
CA ASP A 176 -16.21 -1.45 -21.41
C ASP A 176 -16.99 -0.19 -20.97
N GLU A 177 -18.20 0.03 -21.51
CA GLU A 177 -19.02 1.21 -21.21
C GLU A 177 -19.46 1.32 -19.73
N LYS A 178 -19.54 0.19 -19.01
CA LYS A 178 -20.06 0.10 -17.64
C LYS A 178 -18.98 -0.31 -16.64
N SER A 179 -18.00 -1.08 -17.12
CA SER A 179 -17.00 -1.76 -16.30
C SER A 179 -15.64 -1.06 -16.38
N LYS A 180 -15.00 -0.92 -15.22
CA LYS A 180 -13.63 -0.42 -15.09
C LYS A 180 -12.82 -1.35 -14.20
N PHE A 181 -11.50 -1.29 -14.34
CA PHE A 181 -10.59 -1.95 -13.41
C PHE A 181 -9.44 -1.06 -13.01
N TYR A 182 -8.77 -1.39 -11.92
CA TYR A 182 -7.45 -0.83 -11.60
C TYR A 182 -6.51 -1.94 -11.15
N VAL A 183 -5.21 -1.66 -11.26
CA VAL A 183 -4.13 -2.50 -10.73
C VAL A 183 -3.21 -1.63 -9.89
N VAL A 184 -3.16 -1.88 -8.59
CA VAL A 184 -2.15 -1.34 -7.68
C VAL A 184 -1.01 -2.35 -7.59
N GLU A 185 0.23 -1.89 -7.77
CA GLU A 185 1.43 -2.67 -7.50
C GLU A 185 2.10 -2.09 -6.25
N ILE A 186 2.53 -2.98 -5.35
CA ILE A 186 3.37 -2.65 -4.21
C ILE A 186 4.70 -3.35 -4.43
N SER A 187 5.76 -2.56 -4.50
CA SER A 187 7.13 -3.01 -4.73
C SER A 187 8.12 -2.05 -4.07
N ASP A 188 9.39 -2.46 -3.98
CA ASP A 188 10.47 -1.61 -3.44
C ASP A 188 10.86 -0.45 -4.38
N GLU A 189 10.32 -0.44 -5.60
CA GLU A 189 10.55 0.62 -6.58
C GLU A 189 9.84 1.89 -6.12
N VAL A 190 10.65 2.91 -5.79
CA VAL A 190 10.18 4.29 -5.64
C VAL A 190 9.46 4.64 -6.94
N CYS A 191 8.22 5.12 -6.85
CA CYS A 191 7.45 5.54 -8.01
C CYS A 191 8.17 6.68 -8.75
N ASP A 192 9.02 6.32 -9.72
CA ASP A 192 9.48 7.22 -10.76
C ASP A 192 8.29 7.53 -11.66
N VAL A 193 7.86 8.79 -11.65
CA VAL A 193 6.78 9.27 -12.50
C VAL A 193 7.31 9.37 -13.93
N GLU A 194 7.14 8.30 -14.71
CA GLU A 194 7.40 8.37 -16.15
C GLU A 194 6.35 9.23 -16.86
N ARG A 195 6.89 10.23 -17.58
CA ARG A 195 6.20 11.16 -18.48
C ARG A 195 5.45 10.42 -19.58
N THR A 196 4.13 10.50 -19.58
CA THR A 196 3.36 10.53 -20.83
C THR A 196 2.47 11.77 -20.82
N GLY A 197 2.68 12.62 -21.82
CA GLY A 197 2.17 13.98 -21.85
C GLY A 197 0.66 14.02 -21.97
N LYS A 198 0.01 14.67 -21.00
CA LYS A 198 -1.01 15.70 -21.19
C LYS A 198 -1.17 16.45 -19.86
N THR A 199 -1.23 17.77 -20.00
CA THR A 199 -0.80 18.78 -19.04
C THR A 199 -1.77 18.97 -17.85
N HIS A 200 -1.28 18.72 -16.64
CA HIS A 200 -1.41 19.68 -15.55
C HIS A 200 -0.02 19.97 -14.99
N TYR A 201 0.37 21.23 -15.17
CA TYR A 201 1.64 21.82 -14.73
C TYR A 201 1.71 21.78 -13.20
N ILE A 202 2.59 20.92 -12.65
CA ILE A 202 3.16 21.12 -11.31
C ILE A 202 4.50 21.84 -11.54
N PRO A 203 4.71 23.05 -10.98
CA PRO A 203 5.90 23.86 -11.25
C PRO A 203 7.21 23.11 -10.96
N LYS A 204 8.19 23.29 -11.85
CA LYS A 204 9.52 22.66 -11.80
C LYS A 204 10.48 23.23 -10.73
N ASP A 205 9.97 23.86 -9.68
CA ASP A 205 10.74 24.41 -8.56
C ASP A 205 10.51 23.69 -7.22
N THR A 206 9.91 22.50 -7.20
CA THR A 206 9.72 21.71 -5.97
C THR A 206 10.66 20.51 -5.84
N ALA A 207 11.71 20.44 -6.66
CA ALA A 207 12.90 19.65 -6.34
C ALA A 207 13.78 20.43 -5.35
N THR A 208 13.25 20.74 -4.17
CA THR A 208 14.00 21.12 -2.96
C THR A 208 13.01 21.27 -1.81
N LYS A 209 13.25 20.54 -0.71
CA LYS A 209 12.52 20.58 0.57
C LYS A 209 11.08 20.04 0.49
N PHE A 210 10.89 18.77 0.84
CA PHE A 210 9.65 18.38 1.53
C PHE A 210 9.53 19.29 2.76
N PRO A 211 8.57 20.23 2.81
CA PRO A 211 8.55 21.20 3.88
C PRO A 211 7.74 20.57 5.01
N VAL A 212 8.24 19.50 5.62
CA VAL A 212 7.67 19.04 6.90
C VAL A 212 7.74 20.21 7.89
N LYS A 213 8.80 21.04 7.83
CA LYS A 213 8.90 22.27 8.63
C LYS A 213 7.83 23.34 8.34
N ALA A 214 7.23 23.42 7.14
CA ALA A 214 6.21 24.45 6.85
C ALA A 214 4.77 23.97 7.16
N ALA A 215 4.54 22.66 7.26
CA ALA A 215 3.23 22.12 7.65
C ALA A 215 3.01 22.06 9.18
N ILE A 216 4.05 22.26 10.00
CA ILE A 216 4.00 22.20 11.48
C ILE A 216 3.52 23.53 12.09
N SER A 217 2.69 24.32 11.39
CA SER A 217 2.09 25.55 11.97
C SER A 217 0.77 25.29 12.70
N ARG A 218 0.36 24.03 12.89
CA ARG A 218 -0.87 23.68 13.62
C ARG A 218 -0.52 23.26 15.04
N SER A 219 -1.12 23.94 16.01
CA SER A 219 -1.17 23.52 17.41
C SER A 219 -1.96 22.22 17.52
N GLY A 220 -1.26 21.09 17.49
CA GLY A 220 -1.84 19.75 17.61
C GLY A 220 -0.76 18.68 17.55
N ASN A 221 -0.99 17.57 18.25
CA ASN A 221 -0.07 16.44 18.25
C ASN A 221 -0.08 15.74 16.88
N LEU A 222 1.07 15.63 16.22
CA LEU A 222 1.21 14.88 14.98
C LEU A 222 0.84 13.40 15.19
N THR A 223 0.19 12.82 14.20
CA THR A 223 -0.12 11.40 14.15
C THR A 223 1.15 10.55 13.99
N THR A 224 1.10 9.28 14.40
CA THR A 224 2.19 8.32 14.16
C THR A 224 2.57 8.23 12.68
N TYR A 225 1.61 8.41 11.76
CA TYR A 225 1.84 8.43 10.32
C TYR A 225 2.67 9.64 9.87
N GLU A 226 2.33 10.85 10.33
CA GLU A 226 3.09 12.07 10.02
C GLU A 226 4.52 11.99 10.56
N ILE A 227 4.69 11.43 11.77
CA ILE A 227 6.01 11.19 12.36
C ILE A 227 6.78 10.14 11.55
N ARG A 228 6.12 9.05 11.11
CA ARG A 228 6.73 8.02 10.26
C ARG A 228 7.24 8.60 8.95
N ASN A 229 6.45 9.43 8.29
CA ASN A 229 6.83 10.07 7.03
C ASN A 229 7.94 11.11 7.21
N TYR A 230 7.94 11.85 8.32
CA TYR A 230 9.07 12.69 8.69
C TYR A 230 10.37 11.87 8.77
N ILE A 231 10.32 10.73 9.46
CA ILE A 231 11.49 9.87 9.60
C ILE A 231 11.92 9.30 8.24
N ARG A 232 10.97 8.82 7.40
CA ARG A 232 11.29 8.36 6.04
C ARG A 232 11.95 9.45 5.20
N GLY A 233 11.49 10.69 5.30
CA GLY A 233 12.12 11.85 4.66
C GLY A 233 13.57 12.03 5.09
N ILE A 234 13.87 11.91 6.40
CA ILE A 234 15.24 11.93 6.91
C ILE A 234 16.09 10.80 6.30
N LEU A 235 15.56 9.58 6.21
CA LEU A 235 16.28 8.44 5.64
C LEU A 235 16.62 8.67 4.16
N VAL A 236 15.66 9.16 3.36
CA VAL A 236 15.86 9.48 1.94
C VAL A 236 16.89 10.58 1.77
N GLU A 237 16.73 11.72 2.47
CA GLU A 237 17.67 12.84 2.39
C GLU A 237 19.09 12.41 2.82
N THR A 238 19.19 11.52 3.80
CA THR A 238 20.49 11.02 4.27
C THR A 238 21.15 10.09 3.25
N LYS A 239 20.35 9.29 2.53
CA LYS A 239 20.80 8.44 1.44
C LYS A 239 21.26 9.25 0.23
N GLU A 240 20.51 10.29 -0.13
CA GLU A 240 20.87 11.23 -1.22
C GLU A 240 22.19 11.96 -0.93
N LYS A 241 22.51 12.19 0.36
CA LYS A 241 23.81 12.70 0.82
C LYS A 241 24.93 11.66 0.82
N GLY A 242 24.70 10.47 0.28
CA GLY A 242 25.71 9.42 0.10
C GLY A 242 26.04 8.63 1.36
N LYS A 243 25.23 8.72 2.44
CA LYS A 243 25.45 7.91 3.63
C LYS A 243 24.81 6.53 3.49
N SER A 244 25.49 5.51 3.98
CA SER A 244 24.99 4.13 4.03
C SER A 244 24.18 3.83 5.29
N GLU A 245 24.20 4.71 6.29
CA GLU A 245 23.54 4.50 7.58
C GLU A 245 23.27 5.82 8.32
N ILE A 246 22.30 5.78 9.24
CA ILE A 246 21.97 6.87 10.16
C ILE A 246 21.47 6.32 11.49
N VAL A 247 21.85 6.98 12.59
CA VAL A 247 21.29 6.73 13.92
C VAL A 247 20.28 7.82 14.24
N LEU A 248 19.05 7.43 14.55
CA LEU A 248 18.01 8.36 14.98
C LEU A 248 17.65 8.11 16.44
N ILE A 249 17.42 9.21 17.16
CA ILE A 249 17.04 9.23 18.57
C ILE A 249 15.63 9.79 18.67
N SER A 250 14.71 9.02 19.25
CA SER A 250 13.30 9.41 19.44
C SER A 250 13.11 10.78 20.08
N GLY A 251 13.89 11.14 21.11
CA GLY A 251 13.83 12.45 21.75
C GLY A 251 14.22 13.61 20.84
N HIS A 252 15.12 13.39 19.88
CA HIS A 252 15.47 14.40 18.88
C HIS A 252 14.32 14.62 17.90
N ILE A 253 13.71 13.54 17.39
CA ILE A 253 12.54 13.63 16.51
C ILE A 253 11.39 14.34 17.23
N HIS A 254 11.12 13.99 18.49
CA HIS A 254 10.09 14.64 19.30
C HIS A 254 10.33 16.14 19.46
N LYS A 255 11.60 16.56 19.67
CA LYS A 255 11.99 17.96 19.81
C LYS A 255 11.91 18.71 18.49
N GLU A 256 12.39 18.12 17.40
CA GLU A 256 12.38 18.74 16.05
C GLU A 256 10.97 18.99 15.53
N LEU A 257 10.03 18.11 15.89
CA LEU A 257 8.62 18.21 15.52
C LEU A 257 7.76 19.02 16.51
N ASN A 258 8.36 19.61 17.56
CA ASN A 258 7.66 20.36 18.62
C ASN A 258 6.46 19.62 19.23
N LEU A 259 6.58 18.30 19.43
CA LEU A 259 5.49 17.48 19.95
C LEU A 259 5.26 17.71 21.45
N ILE A 260 4.01 17.51 21.92
CA ILE A 260 3.64 17.62 23.33
C ILE A 260 3.12 16.26 23.82
N ASN A 261 3.83 15.66 24.78
CA ASN A 261 3.45 14.36 25.39
C ASN A 261 3.30 13.18 24.39
N CYS A 262 4.02 13.18 23.26
CA CYS A 262 3.90 12.16 22.20
C CYS A 262 5.08 11.20 22.09
N MET A 263 5.60 10.72 23.22
CA MET A 263 6.72 9.78 23.16
C MET A 263 6.35 8.40 22.59
N PRO A 264 5.20 7.78 22.94
CA PRO A 264 4.84 6.47 22.37
C PRO A 264 4.68 6.51 20.84
N PRO A 265 3.96 7.48 20.24
CA PRO A 265 3.87 7.60 18.77
C PRO A 265 5.21 7.72 18.06
N VAL A 266 6.17 8.47 18.61
CA VAL A 266 7.51 8.60 17.99
C VAL A 266 8.26 7.28 18.02
N CYS A 267 8.24 6.59 19.17
CA CYS A 267 8.88 5.28 19.29
C CYS A 267 8.21 4.25 18.36
N ASP A 268 6.89 4.26 18.28
CA ASP A 268 6.12 3.36 17.41
C ASP A 268 6.41 3.61 15.94
N ALA A 269 6.51 4.88 15.53
CA ALA A 269 6.93 5.25 14.18
C ALA A 269 8.33 4.70 13.87
N MET A 270 9.30 4.89 14.77
CA MET A 270 10.66 4.37 14.62
C MET A 270 10.71 2.84 14.53
N TYR A 271 10.01 2.12 15.41
CA TYR A 271 9.96 0.66 15.36
C TYR A 271 9.28 0.16 14.08
N SER A 272 8.20 0.82 13.65
CA SER A 272 7.41 0.37 12.49
C SER A 272 8.18 0.41 11.17
N ILE A 273 9.16 1.29 11.02
CA ILE A 273 9.97 1.39 9.79
C ILE A 273 11.29 0.62 9.85
N LYS A 274 11.61 0.04 11.01
CA LYS A 274 12.84 -0.69 11.24
C LYS A 274 12.80 -2.00 10.45
N LYS A 275 13.76 -2.20 9.54
CA LYS A 275 13.96 -3.45 8.80
C LYS A 275 14.77 -4.46 9.62
N LYS A 276 14.80 -5.72 9.17
CA LYS A 276 15.60 -6.79 9.82
C LYS A 276 17.09 -6.44 9.93
N LYS A 277 17.66 -5.76 8.91
CA LYS A 277 19.06 -5.32 8.88
C LYS A 277 19.41 -4.23 9.90
N ASP A 278 18.42 -3.46 10.34
CA ASP A 278 18.60 -2.31 11.24
C ASP A 278 18.84 -2.74 12.69
N LYS A 279 19.59 -1.94 13.44
CA LYS A 279 20.01 -2.27 14.82
C LYS A 279 19.42 -1.29 15.82
N ILE A 280 18.82 -1.82 16.87
CA ILE A 280 18.48 -1.02 18.07
C ILE A 280 19.78 -0.81 18.82
N ILE A 281 20.21 0.44 18.96
CA ILE A 281 21.44 0.81 19.67
C ILE A 281 21.14 0.90 21.17
N TYR A 282 20.01 1.50 21.51
CA TYR A 282 19.50 1.56 22.88
C TYR A 282 17.98 1.53 22.89
N ALA A 283 17.41 0.73 23.77
CA ALA A 283 16.00 0.81 24.14
C ALA A 283 15.86 0.67 25.66
N PRO A 284 14.95 1.42 26.31
CA PRO A 284 14.64 1.22 27.72
C PRO A 284 13.99 -0.16 27.94
N PRO A 285 13.89 -0.66 29.19
CA PRO A 285 13.24 -1.95 29.48
C PRO A 285 11.80 -2.07 28.95
N LYS A 286 11.06 -0.96 28.91
CA LYS A 286 9.68 -0.89 28.37
C LYS A 286 9.62 -0.63 26.86
N GLY A 287 10.76 -0.63 26.16
CA GLY A 287 10.88 -0.40 24.72
C GLY A 287 10.72 1.04 24.25
N LYS A 288 9.93 1.89 24.94
CA LYS A 288 9.61 3.27 24.54
C LYS A 288 10.14 4.30 25.54
N SER A 289 10.91 5.28 25.08
CA SER A 289 11.45 6.41 25.87
C SER A 289 12.01 7.45 24.91
N SER A 290 12.22 8.69 25.36
CA SER A 290 12.96 9.74 24.62
C SER A 290 14.40 9.37 24.30
N ARG A 291 14.91 8.32 24.94
CA ARG A 291 16.24 7.78 24.71
C ARG A 291 16.27 6.62 23.71
N LEU A 292 15.15 6.18 23.12
CA LEU A 292 15.19 5.11 22.12
C LEU A 292 16.09 5.52 20.94
N GLU A 293 17.07 4.68 20.60
CA GLU A 293 18.03 4.88 19.53
C GLU A 293 18.01 3.69 18.56
N ILE A 294 17.79 3.97 17.28
CA ILE A 294 17.80 2.96 16.22
C ILE A 294 18.75 3.40 15.11
N LYS A 295 19.65 2.51 14.73
CA LYS A 295 20.53 2.62 13.56
C LYS A 295 19.84 1.99 12.35
N TYR A 296 19.55 2.81 11.35
CA TYR A 296 18.99 2.42 10.07
C TYR A 296 20.09 2.33 9.01
N TYR A 297 20.10 1.23 8.26
CA TYR A 297 20.95 1.08 7.08
C TYR A 297 20.15 1.48 5.84
N LEU A 298 20.70 2.40 5.03
CA LEU A 298 20.02 3.05 3.91
C LEU A 298 20.15 2.26 2.59
#